data_AF-A0A8B7P5Y0-F1
#
_entry.id   AF-A0A8B7P5Y0-F1
#
_cell.length_a   1.000
_cell.length_b   1.000
_cell.length_c   1.000
_cell.angle_alpha   90.00
_cell.angle_beta   90.00
_cell.angle_gamma   90.00
#
_symmetry.space_group_name_H-M   'P 1'
#
loop_
_entity.id
_entity.type
_entity.pdbx_description
1 polymer ?
#
loop_
_entity_poly.entity_id
_entity_poly.type
_entity_poly.pdbx_seq_one_letter_code
_entity_poly.pdbx_strand_id
1 'polypeptide(L)'
;MSRGNTQKEKESNKLPILSRTYTIISPEQVASGAKSTWTRMEITGGIRNLALTVCDMTFLTALLINENQLMRLPPAIGNLVNLKQLDASHNCLVVLPPQIGDLTNLEELLLCNNQLHTLPYELGKLFNLQEIDLKNNPLSPDIIKIYSPESTGVQKLLTYMLNNLIERTPSPHERQWIHMNQPTTSKPVCQFSVMCYNVLCSKLATR
;
A
#
# COMPACT_ATOMS: atom_id res chain seq x y z
N MET A 1 62.29 -28.01 34.74
CA MET A 1 60.90 -27.75 34.27
C MET A 1 61.02 -26.95 32.98
N SER A 2 61.26 -27.60 31.83
CA SER A 2 60.27 -28.16 30.88
C SER A 2 59.42 -27.11 30.14
N ARG A 3 59.72 -26.95 28.82
CA ARG A 3 58.84 -26.86 27.61
C ARG A 3 57.65 -25.85 27.65
N GLY A 4 57.30 -25.05 26.64
CA GLY A 4 57.67 -24.84 25.23
C GLY A 4 56.55 -24.04 24.50
N ASN A 5 56.89 -23.40 23.37
CA ASN A 5 56.08 -23.05 22.16
C ASN A 5 54.77 -22.20 22.16
N THR A 6 54.84 -21.10 21.39
CA THR A 6 54.01 -20.63 20.23
C THR A 6 52.47 -20.61 20.24
N GLN A 7 51.88 -19.41 20.01
CA GLN A 7 50.77 -19.05 19.05
C GLN A 7 50.20 -17.66 19.44
N LYS A 8 50.34 -16.59 18.65
CA LYS A 8 49.52 -16.13 17.50
C LYS A 8 48.02 -15.93 17.79
N GLU A 9 47.54 -14.77 17.32
CA GLU A 9 46.14 -14.40 16.98
C GLU A 9 45.19 -13.93 18.09
N LYS A 10 44.91 -12.61 18.09
CA LYS A 10 43.57 -12.05 17.83
C LYS A 10 43.60 -10.51 17.81
N GLU A 11 44.27 -9.95 16.80
CA GLU A 11 43.82 -8.68 16.23
C GLU A 11 42.60 -8.98 15.36
N SER A 12 41.42 -9.00 15.99
CA SER A 12 40.16 -9.11 15.26
C SER A 12 39.85 -7.79 14.56
N ASN A 13 40.41 -7.66 13.36
CA ASN A 13 39.84 -7.04 12.16
C ASN A 13 38.60 -6.16 12.39
N LYS A 14 38.81 -4.86 12.65
CA LYS A 14 37.87 -3.85 12.17
C LYS A 14 38.02 -3.77 10.65
N LEU A 15 37.33 -4.67 9.95
CA LEU A 15 37.09 -4.49 8.52
C LEU A 15 36.31 -3.18 8.36
N PRO A 16 36.74 -2.25 7.50
CA PRO A 16 35.93 -1.09 7.17
C PRO A 16 34.59 -1.61 6.65
N ILE A 17 33.48 -1.01 7.12
CA ILE A 17 32.16 -1.25 6.57
C ILE A 17 32.24 -0.81 5.11
N LEU A 18 32.60 -1.75 4.24
CA LEU A 18 32.47 -1.64 2.81
C LEU A 18 31.00 -1.29 2.61
N SER A 19 30.74 -0.02 2.28
CA SER A 19 29.47 0.40 1.71
C SER A 19 29.22 -0.58 0.57
N ARG A 20 28.35 -1.56 0.79
CA ARG A 20 28.07 -2.57 -0.22
C ARG A 20 27.29 -1.85 -1.32
N THR A 21 28.02 -1.31 -2.28
CA THR A 21 27.46 -0.71 -3.49
C THR A 21 27.06 -1.88 -4.37
N TYR A 22 25.87 -2.43 -4.11
CA TYR A 22 25.27 -3.42 -5.01
C TYR A 22 24.95 -2.68 -6.31
N THR A 23 25.72 -2.94 -7.36
CA THR A 23 25.43 -2.41 -8.69
C THR A 23 24.47 -3.39 -9.35
N ILE A 24 23.18 -3.04 -9.35
CA ILE A 24 22.06 -3.95 -9.64
C ILE A 24 21.98 -4.29 -11.15
N ILE A 25 22.56 -3.45 -12.03
CA ILE A 25 22.67 -3.66 -13.48
C ILE A 25 23.94 -2.94 -13.95
N SER A 26 24.74 -3.54 -14.84
CA SER A 26 25.92 -2.83 -15.38
C SER A 26 25.48 -1.66 -16.27
N PRO A 27 26.26 -0.56 -16.37
CA PRO A 27 25.91 0.58 -17.22
C PRO A 27 25.65 0.18 -18.69
N GLU A 28 26.33 -0.87 -19.16
CA GLU A 28 26.18 -1.43 -20.51
C GLU A 28 24.84 -2.18 -20.70
N GLN A 29 24.34 -2.86 -19.67
CA GLN A 29 23.03 -3.53 -19.70
C GLN A 29 21.87 -2.54 -19.64
N VAL A 30 22.03 -1.42 -18.93
CA VAL A 30 21.07 -0.31 -18.98
C VAL A 30 21.03 0.33 -20.36
N ALA A 31 22.19 0.53 -20.99
CA ALA A 31 22.30 1.09 -22.34
C ALA A 31 21.72 0.18 -23.43
N SER A 32 21.69 -1.14 -23.22
CA SER A 32 21.08 -2.12 -24.13
C SER A 32 19.57 -2.32 -23.90
N GLY A 33 18.96 -1.58 -22.96
CA GLY A 33 17.53 -1.63 -22.70
C GLY A 33 17.08 -2.79 -21.79
N ALA A 34 18.01 -3.48 -21.12
CA ALA A 34 17.66 -4.53 -20.17
C ALA A 34 16.98 -3.94 -18.94
N LYS A 35 15.77 -4.41 -18.64
CA LYS A 35 15.03 -4.04 -17.42
C LYS A 35 15.42 -4.97 -16.28
N SER A 36 15.52 -4.43 -15.07
CA SER A 36 15.71 -5.20 -13.84
C SER A 36 14.62 -6.27 -13.72
N THR A 37 15.02 -7.52 -13.50
CA THR A 37 14.10 -8.62 -13.13
C THR A 37 13.80 -8.66 -11.62
N TRP A 38 14.45 -7.79 -10.84
CA TRP A 38 14.29 -7.73 -9.39
C TRP A 38 13.00 -7.01 -9.04
N THR A 39 11.89 -7.74 -9.00
CA THR A 39 10.58 -7.20 -8.60
C THR A 39 10.34 -7.32 -7.10
N ARG A 40 11.18 -8.07 -6.37
CA ARG A 40 11.14 -8.20 -4.92
C ARG A 40 12.34 -7.51 -4.29
N MET A 41 12.08 -6.66 -3.30
CA MET A 41 13.09 -6.00 -2.49
C MET A 41 12.89 -6.34 -1.01
N GLU A 42 13.97 -6.73 -0.35
CA GLU A 42 13.99 -6.98 1.09
C GLU A 42 15.00 -6.03 1.74
N ILE A 43 14.60 -5.35 2.81
CA ILE A 43 15.43 -4.42 3.54
C ILE A 43 15.42 -4.84 5.01
N THR A 44 16.58 -5.25 5.50
CA THR A 44 16.78 -5.68 6.89
C THR A 44 17.95 -4.91 7.51
N GLY A 45 18.05 -4.94 8.84
CA GLY A 45 19.16 -4.31 9.58
C GLY A 45 18.74 -3.27 10.62
N GLY A 46 17.47 -3.25 11.05
CA GLY A 46 17.01 -2.36 12.11
C GLY A 46 16.90 -0.90 11.66
N ILE A 47 16.53 -0.68 10.39
CA ILE A 47 16.40 0.68 9.85
C ILE A 47 15.25 1.42 10.54
N ARG A 48 15.44 2.73 10.76
CA ARG A 48 14.43 3.60 11.41
C ARG A 48 13.59 4.39 10.43
N ASN A 49 14.12 4.61 9.23
CA ASN A 49 13.46 5.35 8.16
C ASN A 49 13.68 4.63 6.83
N LEU A 50 12.65 4.61 5.99
CA LEU A 50 12.73 4.13 4.62
C LEU A 50 13.17 5.28 3.70
N ALA A 51 14.16 5.05 2.84
CA ALA A 51 14.61 6.04 1.87
C ALA A 51 13.55 6.26 0.77
N LEU A 52 13.30 7.52 0.40
CA LEU A 52 12.30 7.86 -0.62
C LEU A 52 12.62 7.27 -2.00
N THR A 53 13.90 7.02 -2.30
CA THR A 53 14.34 6.41 -3.56
C THR A 53 13.78 5.00 -3.77
N VAL A 54 13.43 4.28 -2.69
CA VAL A 54 12.76 2.98 -2.80
C VAL A 54 11.36 3.16 -3.39
N CYS A 55 10.69 4.27 -3.10
CA CYS A 55 9.35 4.59 -3.61
C CYS A 55 9.34 4.97 -5.09
N ASP A 56 10.50 5.26 -5.69
CA ASP A 56 10.63 5.54 -7.13
C ASP A 56 10.73 4.24 -7.96
N MET A 57 10.91 3.10 -7.30
CA MET A 57 11.07 1.78 -7.94
C MET A 57 9.69 1.18 -8.29
N THR A 58 8.96 1.83 -9.20
CA THR A 58 7.58 1.47 -9.61
C THR A 58 7.44 0.06 -10.20
N PHE A 59 8.55 -0.60 -10.54
CA PHE A 59 8.58 -1.99 -11.01
C PHE A 59 8.51 -3.03 -9.88
N LEU A 60 8.60 -2.61 -8.62
CA LEU A 60 8.51 -3.53 -7.48
C LEU A 60 7.11 -4.14 -7.37
N THR A 61 7.07 -5.45 -7.25
CA THR A 61 5.86 -6.24 -6.95
C THR A 61 5.82 -6.69 -5.51
N ALA A 62 6.97 -6.77 -4.82
CA ALA A 62 7.02 -7.13 -3.41
C ALA A 62 8.07 -6.34 -2.65
N LEU A 63 7.68 -5.79 -1.50
CA LEU A 63 8.54 -5.02 -0.61
C LEU A 63 8.46 -5.62 0.79
N LEU A 64 9.57 -6.18 1.25
CA LEU A 64 9.73 -6.71 2.60
C LEU A 64 10.61 -5.76 3.41
N ILE A 65 10.02 -5.17 4.43
CA ILE A 65 10.65 -4.25 5.37
C ILE A 65 10.39 -4.72 6.81
N ASN A 66 10.10 -6.02 6.99
CA ASN A 66 9.86 -6.64 8.28
C ASN A 66 11.11 -6.64 9.17
N GLU A 67 10.92 -6.76 10.49
CA GLU A 67 12.01 -6.82 11.48
C GLU A 67 12.93 -5.59 11.43
N ASN A 68 12.31 -4.41 11.43
CA ASN A 68 13.00 -3.12 11.46
C ASN A 68 12.48 -2.24 12.60
N GLN A 69 12.93 -0.99 12.65
CA GLN A 69 12.55 -0.02 13.68
C GLN A 69 11.79 1.16 13.06
N LEU A 70 11.04 0.92 11.98
CA LEU A 70 10.31 1.97 11.26
C LEU A 70 9.18 2.51 12.15
N MET A 71 9.16 3.83 12.36
CA MET A 71 8.04 4.48 13.07
C MET A 71 6.94 4.96 12.13
N ARG A 72 7.26 5.15 10.85
CA ARG A 72 6.33 5.58 9.81
C ARG A 72 6.76 5.08 8.44
N LEU A 73 5.78 4.92 7.55
CA LEU A 73 6.03 4.78 6.12
C LEU A 73 5.96 6.16 5.45
N PRO A 74 6.80 6.42 4.44
CA PRO A 74 6.71 7.67 3.67
C PRO A 74 5.40 7.70 2.86
N PRO A 75 4.74 8.87 2.71
CA PRO A 75 3.59 9.02 1.82
C PRO A 75 3.85 8.57 0.38
N ALA A 76 5.11 8.69 -0.08
CA ALA A 76 5.53 8.24 -1.40
C ALA A 76 5.38 6.72 -1.61
N ILE A 77 5.09 5.93 -0.57
CA ILE A 77 4.81 4.49 -0.73
C ILE A 77 3.70 4.23 -1.76
N GLY A 78 2.73 5.13 -1.89
CA GLY A 78 1.65 5.03 -2.89
C GLY A 78 2.11 5.07 -4.35
N ASN A 79 3.37 5.49 -4.62
CA ASN A 79 3.94 5.46 -5.97
C ASN A 79 4.23 4.03 -6.45
N LEU A 80 4.31 3.05 -5.55
CA LEU A 80 4.58 1.65 -5.88
C LEU A 80 3.32 0.94 -6.42
N VAL A 81 2.73 1.48 -7.49
CA VAL A 81 1.43 1.05 -8.03
C VAL A 81 1.37 -0.41 -8.46
N ASN A 82 2.50 -1.06 -8.73
CA ASN A 82 2.59 -2.47 -9.11
C ASN A 82 2.82 -3.41 -7.91
N LEU A 83 2.88 -2.88 -6.69
CA LEU A 83 3.13 -3.66 -5.49
C LEU A 83 1.93 -4.57 -5.19
N LYS A 84 2.22 -5.87 -5.07
CA LYS A 84 1.27 -6.92 -4.70
C LYS A 84 1.44 -7.35 -3.25
N GLN A 85 2.66 -7.33 -2.73
CA GLN A 85 2.94 -7.75 -1.37
C GLN A 85 3.73 -6.66 -0.63
N LEU A 86 3.23 -6.25 0.52
CA LEU A 86 3.92 -5.37 1.45
C LEU A 86 3.99 -6.03 2.82
N ASP A 87 5.20 -6.36 3.27
CA ASP A 87 5.43 -6.84 4.62
C ASP A 87 6.18 -5.78 5.42
N ALA A 88 5.49 -5.19 6.40
CA ALA A 88 6.06 -4.26 7.37
C ALA A 88 5.83 -4.74 8.81
N SER A 89 5.76 -6.05 8.99
CA SER A 89 5.62 -6.71 10.28
C SER A 89 6.81 -6.43 11.20
N HIS A 90 6.62 -6.53 12.51
CA HIS A 90 7.71 -6.37 13.49
C HIS A 90 8.46 -5.03 13.33
N ASN A 91 7.69 -3.95 13.38
CA ASN A 91 8.19 -2.57 13.32
C ASN A 91 7.58 -1.75 14.47
N CYS A 92 7.77 -0.43 14.45
CA CYS A 92 7.19 0.50 15.43
C CYS A 92 6.20 1.47 14.77
N LEU A 93 5.49 1.02 13.72
CA LEU A 93 4.60 1.90 12.95
C LEU A 93 3.45 2.39 13.82
N VAL A 94 3.31 3.70 13.96
CA VAL A 94 2.24 4.33 14.75
C VAL A 94 1.00 4.65 13.90
N VAL A 95 1.23 4.99 12.63
CA VAL A 95 0.19 5.34 11.66
C VAL A 95 0.61 4.91 10.25
N LEU A 96 -0.37 4.56 9.42
CA LEU A 96 -0.15 4.36 7.99
C LEU A 96 -0.48 5.65 7.22
N PRO A 97 0.30 6.01 6.19
CA PRO A 97 -0.06 7.12 5.32
C PRO A 97 -1.34 6.81 4.53
N PRO A 98 -2.21 7.80 4.27
CA PRO A 98 -3.42 7.59 3.46
C PRO A 98 -3.11 7.12 2.02
N GLN A 99 -1.92 7.44 1.52
CA GLN A 99 -1.42 6.97 0.21
C GLN A 99 -1.25 5.45 0.13
N ILE A 100 -1.35 4.72 1.24
CA ILE A 100 -1.43 3.25 1.18
C ILE A 100 -2.62 2.81 0.31
N GLY A 101 -3.70 3.59 0.25
CA GLY A 101 -4.86 3.31 -0.60
C GLY A 101 -4.61 3.47 -2.11
N ASP A 102 -3.47 4.03 -2.52
CA ASP A 102 -3.10 4.15 -3.94
C ASP A 102 -2.45 2.87 -4.47
N LEU A 103 -2.12 1.90 -3.59
CA LEU A 103 -1.57 0.59 -3.95
C LEU A 103 -2.65 -0.37 -4.46
N THR A 104 -3.36 -0.01 -5.52
CA THR A 104 -4.56 -0.74 -5.98
C THR A 104 -4.32 -2.20 -6.35
N ASN A 105 -3.08 -2.60 -6.62
CA ASN A 105 -2.69 -3.97 -6.95
C ASN A 105 -2.24 -4.81 -5.72
N LEU A 106 -2.33 -4.25 -4.52
CA LEU A 106 -1.90 -4.94 -3.30
C LEU A 106 -2.84 -6.11 -2.99
N GLU A 107 -2.27 -7.30 -2.88
CA GLU A 107 -2.94 -8.56 -2.56
C GLU A 107 -2.69 -8.96 -1.10
N GLU A 108 -1.51 -8.66 -0.57
CA GLU A 108 -1.07 -9.02 0.78
C GLU A 108 -0.48 -7.80 1.52
N LEU A 109 -1.00 -7.52 2.71
CA LEU A 109 -0.54 -6.46 3.60
C LEU A 109 -0.29 -6.98 5.02
N LEU A 110 0.97 -7.21 5.36
CA LEU A 110 1.36 -7.72 6.68
C LEU A 110 1.86 -6.58 7.57
N LEU A 111 1.17 -6.36 8.69
CA LEU A 111 1.42 -5.26 9.63
C LEU A 111 1.44 -5.74 11.08
N CYS A 112 1.60 -7.05 11.31
CA CYS A 112 1.57 -7.60 12.64
C CYS A 112 2.73 -7.09 13.51
N ASN A 113 2.53 -7.02 14.82
CA ASN A 113 3.53 -6.50 15.77
C ASN A 113 3.99 -5.07 15.44
N ASN A 114 3.05 -4.13 15.45
CA ASN A 114 3.30 -2.70 15.28
C ASN A 114 2.56 -1.90 16.38
N GLN A 115 2.55 -0.57 16.28
CA GLN A 115 1.89 0.33 17.25
C GLN A 115 0.73 1.10 16.60
N LEU A 116 0.03 0.48 15.64
CA LEU A 116 -1.07 1.11 14.93
C LEU A 116 -2.29 1.26 15.86
N HIS A 117 -2.72 2.50 16.06
CA HIS A 117 -3.93 2.81 16.84
C HIS A 117 -5.16 2.99 15.94
N THR A 118 -4.94 3.45 14.72
CA THR A 118 -5.96 3.72 13.71
C THR A 118 -5.47 3.27 12.34
N LEU A 119 -6.40 3.05 11.42
CA LEU A 119 -6.13 2.76 10.02
C LEU A 119 -6.74 3.86 9.16
N PRO A 120 -6.07 4.30 8.08
CA PRO A 120 -6.63 5.28 7.14
C PRO A 120 -7.84 4.68 6.41
N TYR A 121 -8.88 5.48 6.20
CA TYR A 121 -10.07 5.04 5.45
C TYR A 121 -9.75 4.72 3.98
N GLU A 122 -8.66 5.29 3.45
CA GLU A 122 -8.15 5.02 2.10
C GLU A 122 -7.77 3.56 1.90
N LEU A 123 -7.55 2.79 2.97
CA LEU A 123 -7.35 1.34 2.90
C LEU A 123 -8.52 0.64 2.19
N GLY A 124 -9.73 1.21 2.27
CA GLY A 124 -10.91 0.70 1.55
C GLY A 124 -10.81 0.72 0.02
N LYS A 125 -9.83 1.43 -0.55
CA LYS A 125 -9.55 1.44 -2.01
C LYS A 125 -8.78 0.19 -2.48
N LEU A 126 -8.28 -0.63 -1.56
CA LEU A 126 -7.48 -1.81 -1.89
C LEU A 126 -8.37 -3.00 -2.28
N PHE A 127 -9.00 -2.91 -3.45
CA PHE A 127 -9.98 -3.90 -3.91
C PHE A 127 -9.40 -5.30 -4.15
N ASN A 128 -8.10 -5.38 -4.45
CA ASN A 128 -7.41 -6.65 -4.70
C ASN A 128 -6.85 -7.30 -3.42
N LEU A 129 -7.00 -6.66 -2.25
CA LEU A 129 -6.41 -7.14 -1.01
C LEU A 129 -7.14 -8.39 -0.52
N GLN A 130 -6.40 -9.49 -0.44
CA GLN A 130 -6.89 -10.79 -0.01
C GLN A 130 -6.52 -11.05 1.45
N GLU A 131 -5.31 -10.64 1.83
CA GLU A 131 -4.77 -10.88 3.16
C GLU A 131 -4.34 -9.57 3.82
N ILE A 132 -4.79 -9.37 5.06
CA ILE A 132 -4.28 -8.33 5.92
C ILE A 132 -4.04 -8.92 7.32
N ASP A 133 -2.82 -8.78 7.84
CA ASP A 133 -2.50 -9.17 9.21
C ASP A 133 -2.28 -7.91 10.07
N LEU A 134 -3.19 -7.71 11.02
CA LEU A 134 -3.19 -6.59 11.97
C LEU A 134 -2.93 -7.04 13.41
N LYS A 135 -2.61 -8.32 13.64
CA LYS A 135 -2.43 -8.87 14.99
C LYS A 135 -1.36 -8.10 15.77
N ASN A 136 -1.52 -8.05 17.08
CA ASN A 136 -0.60 -7.36 17.99
C ASN A 136 -0.39 -5.88 17.62
N ASN A 137 -1.47 -5.18 17.29
CA ASN A 137 -1.53 -3.73 17.23
C ASN A 137 -2.56 -3.21 18.25
N PRO A 138 -2.33 -2.06 18.89
CA PRO A 138 -3.26 -1.42 19.81
C PRO A 138 -4.42 -0.71 19.07
N LEU A 139 -5.07 -1.41 18.14
CA LEU A 139 -6.18 -0.88 17.34
C LEU A 139 -7.42 -0.62 18.21
N SER A 140 -8.24 0.34 17.78
CA SER A 140 -9.52 0.59 18.45
C SER A 140 -10.43 -0.66 18.43
N PRO A 141 -11.23 -0.86 19.49
CA PRO A 141 -12.08 -2.05 19.61
C PRO A 141 -13.11 -2.16 18.47
N ASP A 142 -13.52 -1.03 17.89
CA ASP A 142 -14.44 -0.99 16.75
C ASP A 142 -13.83 -1.64 15.50
N ILE A 143 -12.58 -1.33 15.19
CA ILE A 143 -11.86 -1.92 14.06
C ILE A 143 -11.60 -3.40 14.29
N ILE A 144 -11.19 -3.77 15.51
CA ILE A 144 -10.95 -5.18 15.88
C ILE A 144 -12.24 -6.00 15.75
N LYS A 145 -13.40 -5.44 16.13
CA LYS A 145 -14.69 -6.13 16.02
C LYS A 145 -15.11 -6.37 14.57
N ILE A 146 -14.78 -5.45 13.67
CA ILE A 146 -15.06 -5.59 12.22
C ILE A 146 -14.09 -6.59 11.59
N TYR A 147 -12.82 -6.53 12.01
CA TYR A 147 -11.75 -7.43 11.60
C TYR A 147 -11.82 -8.74 12.41
N SER A 148 -12.79 -9.59 12.10
CA SER A 148 -12.77 -10.98 12.58
C SER A 148 -11.77 -11.80 11.75
N PRO A 149 -10.97 -12.71 12.35
CA PRO A 149 -10.01 -13.57 11.65
C PRO A 149 -10.64 -14.65 10.75
N GLU A 150 -11.95 -14.58 10.50
CA GLU A 150 -12.65 -15.41 9.53
C GLU A 150 -12.42 -14.90 8.10
N SER A 151 -12.59 -15.75 7.09
CA SER A 151 -12.29 -15.43 5.67
C SER A 151 -13.01 -14.21 5.09
N THR A 152 -14.04 -13.67 5.75
CA THR A 152 -14.77 -12.47 5.33
C THR A 152 -14.32 -11.19 6.04
N GLY A 153 -13.43 -11.27 7.02
CA GLY A 153 -13.01 -10.13 7.85
C GLY A 153 -12.32 -9.04 7.07
N VAL A 154 -11.44 -9.40 6.14
CA VAL A 154 -10.72 -8.44 5.27
C VAL A 154 -11.71 -7.63 4.45
N GLN A 155 -12.63 -8.30 3.75
CA GLN A 155 -13.62 -7.62 2.90
C GLN A 155 -14.60 -6.76 3.69
N LYS A 156 -15.01 -7.19 4.90
CA LYS A 156 -15.82 -6.38 5.81
C LYS A 156 -15.09 -5.12 6.26
N LEU A 157 -13.81 -5.26 6.62
CA LEU A 157 -12.96 -4.13 7.00
C LEU A 157 -12.80 -3.15 5.84
N LEU A 158 -12.44 -3.63 4.65
CA LEU A 158 -12.29 -2.78 3.46
C LEU A 158 -13.60 -2.08 3.11
N THR A 159 -14.72 -2.79 3.18
CA THR A 159 -16.06 -2.21 2.94
C THR A 159 -16.39 -1.14 3.98
N TYR A 160 -16.10 -1.39 5.26
CA TYR A 160 -16.29 -0.40 6.30
C TYR A 160 -15.43 0.85 6.07
N MET A 161 -14.15 0.67 5.74
CA MET A 161 -13.24 1.77 5.45
C MET A 161 -13.71 2.58 4.24
N LEU A 162 -14.11 1.91 3.17
CA LEU A 162 -14.62 2.55 1.95
C LEU A 162 -15.92 3.33 2.21
N ASN A 163 -16.86 2.78 3.00
CA ASN A 163 -18.11 3.47 3.33
C ASN A 163 -17.88 4.71 4.23
N ASN A 164 -16.80 4.72 5.02
CA ASN A 164 -16.42 5.85 5.89
C ASN A 164 -15.38 6.76 5.25
N LEU A 165 -14.90 6.43 4.05
CA LEU A 165 -14.03 7.29 3.27
C LEU A 165 -14.85 8.54 2.91
N ILE A 166 -14.55 9.65 3.57
CA ILE A 166 -15.25 10.92 3.41
C ILE A 166 -15.09 11.36 1.95
N GLU A 167 -16.06 11.04 1.12
CA GLU A 167 -16.25 11.70 -0.15
C GLU A 167 -16.69 13.13 0.15
N ARG A 168 -15.72 14.05 0.22
CA ARG A 168 -15.95 15.42 -0.24
C ARG A 168 -16.11 15.40 -1.77
N THR A 169 -17.01 14.58 -2.30
CA THR A 169 -17.57 14.90 -3.60
C THR A 169 -18.39 16.15 -3.35
N PRO A 170 -18.10 17.30 -3.98
CA PRO A 170 -19.13 18.33 -4.06
C PRO A 170 -20.37 17.61 -4.59
N SER A 171 -21.51 17.78 -3.90
CA SER A 171 -22.79 17.30 -4.41
C SER A 171 -22.80 17.62 -5.89
N PRO A 172 -23.07 16.64 -6.79
CA PRO A 172 -23.05 16.91 -8.21
C PRO A 172 -23.89 18.16 -8.45
N HIS A 173 -23.33 19.17 -9.12
CA HIS A 173 -24.06 20.42 -9.38
C HIS A 173 -25.45 20.07 -9.89
N GLU A 174 -26.47 20.66 -9.29
CA GLU A 174 -27.86 20.44 -9.65
C GLU A 174 -27.98 20.64 -11.17
N ARG A 175 -28.08 19.53 -11.92
CA ARG A 175 -28.15 19.62 -13.37
C ARG A 175 -29.52 20.18 -13.69
N GLN A 176 -29.55 21.31 -14.37
CA GLN A 176 -30.81 21.86 -14.86
C GLN A 176 -31.49 20.81 -15.74
N TRP A 177 -32.74 20.50 -15.39
CA TRP A 177 -33.60 19.68 -16.24
C TRP A 177 -33.69 20.34 -17.61
N ILE A 178 -33.30 19.62 -18.67
CA ILE A 178 -33.56 20.07 -20.03
C ILE A 178 -35.07 19.97 -20.21
N HIS A 179 -35.77 21.12 -20.21
CA HIS A 179 -37.19 21.15 -20.52
C HIS A 179 -37.39 20.67 -21.97
N MET A 180 -38.08 19.54 -22.12
CA MET A 180 -38.37 18.97 -23.42
C MET A 180 -39.56 19.71 -24.05
N ASN A 181 -39.43 20.07 -25.32
CA ASN A 181 -40.57 20.53 -26.10
C ASN A 181 -41.52 19.35 -26.35
N GLN A 182 -42.82 19.57 -26.12
CA GLN A 182 -43.83 18.55 -26.35
C GLN A 182 -43.81 18.10 -27.83
N PRO A 183 -44.05 16.80 -28.10
CA PRO A 183 -44.11 16.29 -29.45
C PRO A 183 -45.18 17.04 -30.25
N THR A 184 -44.76 17.68 -31.33
CA THR A 184 -45.64 18.34 -32.29
C THR A 184 -45.79 17.46 -33.51
N THR A 185 -46.86 17.66 -34.28
CA THR A 185 -47.20 16.85 -35.47
C THR A 185 -46.10 16.78 -36.54
N SER A 186 -45.09 17.66 -36.49
CA SER A 186 -43.93 17.66 -37.40
C SER A 186 -42.70 16.89 -36.88
N LYS A 187 -42.66 16.45 -35.61
CA LYS A 187 -41.58 15.64 -35.02
C LYS A 187 -42.14 14.62 -34.01
N PRO A 188 -42.46 13.38 -34.44
CA PRO A 188 -43.23 12.43 -33.63
C PRO A 188 -42.40 11.57 -32.65
N VAL A 189 -41.07 11.69 -32.64
CA VAL A 189 -40.22 10.78 -31.86
C VAL A 189 -39.90 11.38 -30.50
N CYS A 190 -40.30 10.69 -29.43
CA CYS A 190 -39.88 10.98 -28.07
C CYS A 190 -38.40 10.64 -27.91
N GLN A 191 -37.57 11.61 -27.54
CA GLN A 191 -36.16 11.39 -27.25
C GLN A 191 -36.00 11.18 -25.75
N PHE A 192 -35.50 10.02 -25.33
CA PHE A 192 -35.29 9.70 -23.91
C PHE A 192 -33.85 10.02 -23.49
N SER A 193 -33.70 10.42 -22.23
CA SER A 193 -32.40 10.63 -21.59
C SER A 193 -32.01 9.38 -20.81
N VAL A 194 -30.76 8.93 -20.95
CA VAL A 194 -30.19 7.84 -20.14
C VAL A 194 -29.17 8.45 -19.19
N MET A 195 -29.28 8.16 -17.90
CA MET A 195 -28.27 8.50 -16.91
C MET A 195 -27.11 7.51 -17.05
N CYS A 196 -25.98 7.95 -17.60
CA CYS A 196 -24.76 7.14 -17.61
C CYS A 196 -24.08 7.24 -16.24
N TYR A 197 -24.22 6.20 -15.41
CA TYR A 197 -23.50 6.10 -14.15
C TYR A 197 -22.13 5.47 -14.35
N ASN A 198 -21.08 6.08 -13.77
CA ASN A 198 -19.85 5.36 -13.45
C ASN A 198 -20.13 4.46 -12.23
N VAL A 199 -19.63 3.23 -12.26
CA VAL A 199 -19.93 2.12 -11.32
C VAL A 199 -19.76 2.49 -9.84
N LEU A 200 -18.96 3.52 -9.51
CA LEU A 200 -18.78 4.04 -8.15
C LEU A 200 -20.04 4.70 -7.55
N CYS A 201 -20.99 5.21 -8.34
CA CYS A 201 -22.14 5.96 -7.81
C CYS A 201 -23.38 5.11 -7.48
N SER A 202 -23.36 3.79 -7.71
CA SER A 202 -24.56 2.94 -7.57
C SER A 202 -25.12 2.88 -6.14
N LYS A 203 -24.29 3.12 -5.12
CA LYS A 203 -24.67 3.05 -3.70
C LYS A 203 -25.28 4.35 -3.15
N LEU A 204 -25.17 5.45 -3.88
CA LEU A 204 -25.65 6.78 -3.45
C LEU A 204 -26.97 7.21 -4.14
N ALA A 205 -27.42 6.48 -5.16
CA ALA A 205 -28.60 6.86 -5.95
C ALA A 205 -29.95 6.36 -5.39
N THR A 206 -29.94 5.54 -4.32
CA THR A 206 -31.15 4.92 -3.75
C THR A 206 -31.45 5.30 -2.30
N ARG A 207 -30.98 6.47 -1.85
CA ARG A 207 -31.45 7.09 -0.60
C ARG A 207 -32.29 8.31 -0.87
#